data_AF-A0A2E7PGX9-F1
#
_entry.id   AF-A0A2E7PGX9-F1
#
_cell.length_a   1.000
_cell.length_b   1.000
_cell.length_c   1.000
_cell.angle_alpha   90.00
_cell.angle_beta   90.00
_cell.angle_gamma   90.00
#
_symmetry.space_group_name_H-M   'P 1'
#
loop_
_entity.id
_entity.type
_entity.pdbx_description
1 polymer ?
#
loop_
_entity_poly.entity_id
_entity_poly.type
_entity_poly.pdbx_seq_one_letter_code
_entity_poly.pdbx_strand_id
1 'polypeptide(L)'
;MNLSLLFGSVGALALAMIAGVFLFFQTPEPTAPGAETDISKPAPETPAAAPTALVRPSFDVVRVDKDGNVVMAGRAMPGCTIIVRDGDAEVGRTGVDRSGEWVLVPEGVLSPGARELTLVAECVGSEPLTADRAVALMVPEPGGGNALAVAVPNAGIRGKIEVLQRPGAPAAVDRIDFDEEGRTRLSGVAAPNATLRVYLDNKLVGIAEADEDGNWELTLQREIALGNYTLRLDQVHADGTVIARSELPFARVEPPADAPEGKVIIIQPGEHLWGIARKRYGSGFQFTLIYEANKDKIRDPDLIYPGQVFVIPSAN
;
A
#
# COMPACT_ATOMS: atom_id res chain seq x y z
N MET A 1 65.22 20.03 66.19
CA MET A 1 65.39 19.78 67.64
C MET A 1 64.01 19.54 68.25
N ASN A 2 63.83 18.32 68.76
CA ASN A 2 62.88 17.82 69.78
C ASN A 2 61.64 18.63 70.17
N LEU A 3 60.47 18.04 69.86
CA LEU A 3 59.51 17.44 70.81
C LEU A 3 59.44 18.02 72.24
N SER A 4 58.25 18.43 72.69
CA SER A 4 57.68 18.05 74.01
C SER A 4 56.22 18.46 74.15
N LEU A 5 55.37 17.46 74.42
CA LEU A 5 54.02 17.56 74.97
C LEU A 5 54.05 18.13 76.40
N LEU A 6 52.95 18.74 76.86
CA LEU A 6 52.30 18.31 78.12
C LEU A 6 50.92 18.97 78.34
N PHE A 7 49.99 18.11 78.70
CA PHE A 7 48.64 18.38 79.19
C PHE A 7 48.64 19.18 80.49
N GLY A 8 47.60 20.00 80.68
CA GLY A 8 47.24 20.61 81.96
C GLY A 8 45.76 20.97 81.96
N SER A 9 44.96 20.08 82.54
CA SER A 9 43.50 20.18 82.65
C SER A 9 43.08 20.89 83.94
N VAL A 10 41.95 21.62 83.84
CA VAL A 10 40.89 21.80 84.85
C VAL A 10 41.06 22.88 85.94
N GLY A 11 40.06 23.78 85.93
CA GLY A 11 39.40 24.33 87.11
C GLY A 11 39.56 25.84 87.27
N ALA A 12 38.55 26.66 87.55
CA ALA A 12 37.12 26.47 87.78
C ALA A 12 36.52 27.89 88.00
N LEU A 13 35.18 27.98 87.96
CA LEU A 13 34.33 29.07 88.51
C LEU A 13 34.36 30.41 87.74
N ALA A 14 33.25 31.11 87.50
CA ALA A 14 32.03 31.19 88.29
C ALA A 14 30.90 31.90 87.51
N LEU A 15 29.66 31.45 87.78
CA LEU A 15 28.40 32.22 88.02
C LEU A 15 27.84 33.08 86.85
N ALA A 16 26.57 32.94 86.45
CA ALA A 16 25.37 33.12 87.28
C ALA A 16 24.12 32.44 86.66
N MET A 17 23.37 31.61 87.42
CA MET A 17 22.05 31.88 88.04
C MET A 17 20.93 32.19 87.02
N ILE A 18 20.11 31.21 86.62
CA ILE A 18 18.82 30.78 87.22
C ILE A 18 17.75 31.87 87.10
N ALA A 19 16.92 31.83 86.06
CA ALA A 19 15.59 31.17 85.99
C ALA A 19 14.44 32.04 86.50
N GLY A 20 13.60 32.49 85.55
CA GLY A 20 12.26 32.99 85.77
C GLY A 20 11.30 32.19 84.89
N VAL A 21 10.66 31.19 85.49
CA VAL A 21 9.60 30.36 84.91
C VAL A 21 8.30 31.16 84.95
N PHE A 22 7.62 31.32 83.82
CA PHE A 22 6.17 31.54 83.81
C PHE A 22 5.52 30.62 82.78
N LEU A 23 4.64 29.78 83.31
CA LEU A 23 3.98 28.64 82.69
C LEU A 23 2.90 29.11 81.71
N PHE A 24 3.02 28.75 80.44
CA PHE A 24 1.91 28.71 79.50
C PHE A 24 1.64 27.24 79.14
N PHE A 25 0.47 26.75 79.58
CA PHE A 25 -0.20 25.50 79.20
C PHE A 25 -0.55 25.53 77.69
N GLN A 26 -0.76 24.46 76.91
CA GLN A 26 -0.52 23.01 76.91
C GLN A 26 -0.85 22.49 75.48
N THR A 27 -0.14 21.45 75.04
CA THR A 27 -0.45 20.41 74.02
C THR A 27 -0.54 20.71 72.49
N PRO A 28 0.01 19.82 71.63
CA PRO A 28 0.12 20.00 70.16
C PRO A 28 -0.97 19.26 69.34
N GLU A 29 -1.26 19.76 68.13
CA GLU A 29 -1.78 19.11 66.87
C GLU A 29 -2.78 20.04 66.11
N PRO A 30 -3.18 19.78 64.84
CA PRO A 30 -2.37 19.70 63.60
C PRO A 30 -3.06 20.45 62.40
N THR A 31 -2.32 21.02 61.43
CA THR A 31 -2.75 21.06 60.00
C THR A 31 -1.65 21.59 59.07
N ALA A 32 -1.37 20.81 58.00
CA ALA A 32 -0.64 21.21 56.78
C ALA A 32 -1.58 22.02 55.83
N PRO A 33 -1.20 22.53 54.62
CA PRO A 33 -0.28 21.90 53.65
C PRO A 33 0.60 22.83 52.77
N GLY A 34 1.62 22.21 52.14
CA GLY A 34 1.98 22.48 50.74
C GLY A 34 3.23 23.31 50.47
N ALA A 35 4.37 22.64 50.22
CA ALA A 35 5.40 23.08 49.27
C ALA A 35 6.36 21.93 48.94
N GLU A 36 6.20 21.41 47.72
CA GLU A 36 7.24 20.99 46.78
C GLU A 36 8.24 19.90 47.20
N THR A 37 7.87 18.65 46.91
CA THR A 37 8.84 17.62 46.48
C THR A 37 8.73 17.44 44.97
N ASP A 38 9.79 17.88 44.31
CA ASP A 38 10.12 17.69 42.89
C ASP A 38 10.13 16.19 42.53
N ILE A 39 9.17 15.79 41.69
CA ILE A 39 9.15 14.50 41.01
C ILE A 39 9.30 14.80 39.51
N SER A 40 10.53 15.04 39.05
CA SER A 40 10.80 15.09 37.61
C SER A 40 12.18 14.53 37.27
N LYS A 41 12.24 13.21 37.17
CA LYS A 41 13.13 12.56 36.20
C LYS A 41 12.34 11.47 35.48
N PRO A 42 11.85 11.71 34.26
CA PRO A 42 11.30 10.65 33.43
C PRO A 42 12.43 9.67 33.06
N ALA A 43 12.17 8.38 33.20
CA ALA A 43 12.93 7.34 32.53
C ALA A 43 12.91 7.60 31.02
N PRO A 44 13.99 7.33 30.26
CA PRO A 44 13.94 7.48 28.82
C PRO A 44 13.06 6.38 28.24
N GLU A 45 11.81 6.74 27.94
CA GLU A 45 10.95 5.98 27.05
C GLU A 45 11.63 5.91 25.68
N THR A 46 12.00 4.71 25.24
CA THR A 46 12.11 4.46 23.81
C THR A 46 10.71 4.10 23.34
N PRO A 47 10.10 4.94 22.50
CA PRO A 47 9.91 4.51 21.12
C PRO A 47 10.15 5.66 20.14
N ALA A 48 11.29 5.63 19.46
CA ALA A 48 11.38 6.30 18.17
C ALA A 48 10.48 5.50 17.21
N ALA A 49 9.25 5.98 17.01
CA ALA A 49 8.40 5.54 15.93
C ALA A 49 9.21 5.59 14.62
N ALA A 50 9.22 4.48 13.90
CA ALA A 50 9.65 4.47 12.52
C ALA A 50 8.91 5.58 11.75
N PRO A 51 9.53 6.25 10.78
CA PRO A 51 8.84 7.26 9.98
C PRO A 51 7.57 6.63 9.40
N THR A 52 6.41 7.20 9.76
CA THR A 52 5.12 6.76 9.24
C THR A 52 5.19 6.81 7.72
N ALA A 53 5.26 5.65 7.08
CA ALA A 53 5.21 5.57 5.63
C ALA A 53 3.91 6.26 5.17
N LEU A 54 3.99 7.07 4.11
CA LEU A 54 2.84 7.76 3.55
C LEU A 54 1.76 6.73 3.18
N VAL A 55 0.71 6.60 4.01
CA VAL A 55 -0.40 5.68 3.76
C VAL A 55 -1.33 6.34 2.74
N ARG A 56 -1.24 5.90 1.49
CA ARG A 56 -2.17 6.33 0.44
C ARG A 56 -3.58 5.82 0.77
N PRO A 57 -4.63 6.58 0.40
CA PRO A 57 -5.99 6.13 0.65
C PRO A 57 -6.30 4.88 -0.19
N SER A 58 -7.05 3.93 0.38
CA SER A 58 -7.45 2.69 -0.29
C SER A 58 -8.89 2.32 0.04
N PHE A 59 -9.57 1.65 -0.89
CA PHE A 59 -10.77 0.87 -0.60
C PHE A 59 -10.38 -0.52 -0.08
N ASP A 60 -11.02 -0.96 1.00
CA ASP A 60 -10.94 -2.34 1.47
C ASP A 60 -12.20 -3.12 1.12
N VAL A 61 -13.35 -2.48 1.29
CA VAL A 61 -14.65 -3.08 1.05
C VAL A 61 -15.53 -2.08 0.33
N VAL A 62 -16.12 -2.52 -0.77
CA VAL A 62 -17.25 -1.82 -1.41
C VAL A 62 -18.36 -2.83 -1.61
N ARG A 63 -19.50 -2.57 -0.99
CA ARG A 63 -20.71 -3.39 -1.16
C ARG A 63 -21.79 -2.53 -1.76
N VAL A 64 -22.41 -3.05 -2.80
CA VAL A 64 -23.55 -2.43 -3.48
C VAL A 64 -24.70 -3.43 -3.48
N ASP A 65 -25.90 -2.97 -3.17
CA ASP A 65 -27.11 -3.80 -3.26
C ASP A 65 -27.86 -3.58 -4.58
N LYS A 66 -28.95 -4.34 -4.77
CA LYS A 66 -29.78 -4.29 -5.97
C LYS A 66 -30.53 -2.96 -6.16
N ASP A 67 -30.63 -2.14 -5.12
CA ASP A 67 -31.34 -0.86 -5.15
C ASP A 67 -30.37 0.32 -5.32
N GLY A 68 -29.07 0.03 -5.46
CA GLY A 68 -28.01 1.02 -5.65
C GLY A 68 -27.51 1.64 -4.34
N ASN A 69 -27.88 1.09 -3.18
CA ASN A 69 -27.28 1.51 -1.91
C ASN A 69 -25.85 0.98 -1.83
N VAL A 70 -24.94 1.81 -1.35
CA VAL A 70 -23.51 1.46 -1.27
C VAL A 70 -22.97 1.69 0.12
N VAL A 71 -22.17 0.74 0.60
CA VAL A 71 -21.32 0.88 1.79
C VAL A 71 -19.88 0.73 1.34
N MET A 72 -19.06 1.73 1.66
CA MET A 72 -17.63 1.76 1.36
C MET A 72 -16.84 1.87 2.66
N ALA A 73 -15.74 1.12 2.74
CA ALA A 73 -14.80 1.20 3.84
C ALA A 73 -13.37 1.04 3.33
N GLY A 74 -12.41 1.57 4.08
CA GLY A 74 -11.02 1.50 3.69
C GLY A 74 -10.07 2.10 4.71
N ARG A 75 -8.84 2.36 4.26
CA ARG A 75 -7.77 2.96 5.06
C ARG A 75 -7.21 4.22 4.41
N ALA A 76 -6.69 5.12 5.25
CA ALA A 76 -5.95 6.31 4.85
C ALA A 76 -5.20 6.91 6.05
N MET A 77 -4.47 8.00 5.85
CA MET A 77 -3.83 8.70 6.97
C MET A 77 -4.86 9.23 7.98
N PRO A 78 -4.66 9.00 9.29
CA PRO A 78 -5.51 9.52 10.35
C PRO A 78 -5.72 11.03 10.27
N GLY A 79 -6.96 11.48 10.50
CA GLY A 79 -7.31 12.91 10.51
C GLY A 79 -7.48 13.55 9.12
N CYS A 80 -7.31 12.79 8.04
CA CYS A 80 -7.68 13.25 6.69
C CYS A 80 -9.19 13.14 6.46
N THR A 81 -9.69 13.84 5.44
CA THR A 81 -11.04 13.68 4.91
C THR A 81 -10.98 12.89 3.60
N ILE A 82 -11.77 11.84 3.50
CA ILE A 82 -11.91 11.02 2.31
C ILE A 82 -13.09 11.52 1.49
N ILE A 83 -12.86 11.68 0.19
CA ILE A 83 -13.86 12.07 -0.79
C ILE A 83 -13.93 10.97 -1.84
N VAL A 84 -15.12 10.38 -2.01
CA VAL A 84 -15.41 9.42 -3.07
C VAL A 84 -16.11 10.15 -4.22
N ARG A 85 -15.61 9.95 -5.45
CA ARG A 85 -16.18 10.58 -6.66
C ARG A 85 -16.54 9.54 -7.71
N ASP A 86 -17.65 9.74 -8.41
CA ASP A 86 -18.04 9.05 -9.65
C ASP A 86 -17.81 10.03 -10.82
N GLY A 87 -16.69 9.87 -11.52
CA GLY A 87 -16.19 10.92 -12.43
C GLY A 87 -15.94 12.24 -11.69
N ASP A 88 -16.61 13.31 -12.14
CA ASP A 88 -16.53 14.64 -11.51
C ASP A 88 -17.54 14.83 -10.35
N ALA A 89 -18.50 13.92 -10.21
CA ALA A 89 -19.56 14.03 -9.21
C ALA A 89 -19.08 13.48 -7.87
N GLU A 90 -19.28 14.24 -6.78
CA GLU A 90 -19.04 13.73 -5.44
C GLU A 90 -20.16 12.79 -5.01
N VAL A 91 -19.79 11.55 -4.68
CA VAL A 91 -20.69 10.53 -4.15
C VAL A 91 -20.86 10.72 -2.65
N GLY A 92 -19.79 11.12 -1.96
CA GLY A 92 -19.83 11.48 -0.55
C GLY A 92 -18.44 11.68 0.04
N ARG A 93 -18.41 12.08 1.32
CA ARG A 93 -17.18 12.31 2.07
C ARG A 93 -17.28 11.85 3.52
N THR A 94 -16.17 11.47 4.13
CA THR A 94 -16.10 11.04 5.53
C THR A 94 -14.72 11.32 6.15
N GLY A 95 -14.64 11.41 7.47
CA GLY A 95 -13.36 11.58 8.18
C GLY A 95 -12.65 10.25 8.42
N VAL A 96 -11.32 10.27 8.42
CA VAL A 96 -10.50 9.11 8.81
C VAL A 96 -10.26 9.16 10.31
N ASP A 97 -10.51 8.04 10.98
CA ASP A 97 -10.34 7.94 12.43
C ASP A 97 -8.85 7.87 12.85
N ARG A 98 -8.61 7.74 14.16
CA ARG A 98 -7.24 7.67 14.73
C ARG A 98 -6.49 6.39 14.36
N SER A 99 -7.20 5.32 14.01
CA SER A 99 -6.63 4.05 13.51
C SER A 99 -6.26 4.12 12.04
N GLY A 100 -6.71 5.14 11.31
CA GLY A 100 -6.51 5.24 9.87
C GLY A 100 -7.60 4.55 9.07
N GLU A 101 -8.74 4.22 9.69
CA GLU A 101 -9.88 3.57 9.05
C GLU A 101 -10.98 4.59 8.73
N TRP A 102 -11.77 4.30 7.70
CA TRP A 102 -12.91 5.11 7.32
C TRP A 102 -14.07 4.25 6.81
N VAL A 103 -15.29 4.75 7.03
CA VAL A 103 -16.54 4.16 6.52
C VAL A 103 -17.40 5.28 5.95
N LEU A 104 -17.95 5.05 4.75
CA LEU A 104 -18.85 5.96 4.06
C LEU A 104 -20.12 5.21 3.61
N VAL A 105 -21.27 5.76 3.99
CA VAL A 105 -22.59 5.40 3.47
C VAL A 105 -23.17 6.66 2.83
N PRO A 106 -23.21 6.77 1.49
CA PRO A 106 -23.77 7.94 0.80
C PRO A 106 -25.25 8.16 1.14
N GLU A 107 -25.70 9.41 1.14
CA GLU A 107 -27.12 9.75 1.39
C GLU A 107 -28.05 9.36 0.23
N GLY A 108 -27.49 9.26 -0.99
CA GLY A 108 -28.21 8.86 -2.19
C GLY A 108 -27.78 7.50 -2.72
N VAL A 109 -28.65 6.87 -3.50
CA VAL A 109 -28.30 5.67 -4.26
C VAL A 109 -27.51 6.04 -5.50
N LEU A 110 -26.55 5.18 -5.87
CA LEU A 110 -25.91 5.30 -7.18
C LEU A 110 -26.93 4.97 -8.27
N SER A 111 -26.99 5.77 -9.33
CA SER A 111 -27.94 5.46 -10.40
C SER A 111 -27.49 4.20 -11.17
N PRO A 112 -28.44 3.45 -11.75
CA PRO A 112 -28.16 2.25 -12.51
C PRO A 112 -27.10 2.44 -13.60
N GLY A 113 -26.49 1.33 -13.99
CA GLY A 113 -25.38 1.30 -14.94
C GLY A 113 -24.04 1.16 -14.23
N ALA A 114 -22.98 1.07 -15.02
CA ALA A 114 -21.64 0.95 -14.46
C ALA A 114 -21.01 2.32 -14.14
N ARG A 115 -20.22 2.31 -13.07
CA ARG A 115 -19.73 3.49 -12.35
C ARG A 115 -18.25 3.29 -12.04
N GLU A 116 -17.50 4.38 -12.01
CA GLU A 116 -16.07 4.35 -11.63
C GLU A 116 -15.86 5.27 -10.43
N LEU A 117 -15.64 4.65 -9.27
CA LEU A 117 -15.41 5.37 -8.03
C LEU A 117 -13.91 5.62 -7.83
N THR A 118 -13.55 6.89 -7.74
CA THR A 118 -12.21 7.35 -7.37
C THR A 118 -12.22 7.85 -5.93
N LEU A 119 -11.06 7.78 -5.29
CA LEU A 119 -10.88 8.10 -3.89
C LEU A 119 -9.76 9.14 -3.74
N VAL A 120 -10.08 10.24 -3.08
CA VAL A 120 -9.14 11.32 -2.79
C VAL A 120 -9.12 11.58 -1.29
N ALA A 121 -7.93 11.67 -0.69
CA ALA A 121 -7.73 12.10 0.68
C ALA A 121 -7.25 13.55 0.71
N GLU A 122 -7.99 14.39 1.41
CA GLU A 122 -7.62 15.77 1.72
C GLU A 122 -7.13 15.82 3.17
N CYS A 123 -5.84 16.12 3.34
CA CYS A 123 -5.18 16.20 4.64
C CYS A 123 -4.72 17.65 4.88
N VAL A 124 -4.86 18.15 6.10
CA VAL A 124 -4.47 19.53 6.43
C VAL A 124 -2.98 19.74 6.14
N GLY A 125 -2.67 20.77 5.34
CA GLY A 125 -1.30 21.15 5.01
C GLY A 125 -0.59 20.24 4.00
N SER A 126 -1.31 19.34 3.31
CA SER A 126 -0.79 18.50 2.23
C SER A 126 -1.59 18.69 0.94
N GLU A 127 -0.97 18.41 -0.21
CA GLU A 127 -1.73 18.29 -1.47
C GLU A 127 -2.69 17.08 -1.39
N PRO A 128 -3.83 17.11 -2.10
CA PRO A 128 -4.75 15.98 -2.14
C PRO A 128 -4.06 14.71 -2.65
N LEU A 129 -4.27 13.60 -1.93
CA LEU A 129 -3.69 12.31 -2.27
C LEU A 129 -4.75 11.42 -2.93
N THR A 130 -4.52 11.05 -4.18
CA THR A 130 -5.41 10.11 -4.88
C THR A 130 -5.01 8.67 -4.60
N ALA A 131 -5.99 7.78 -4.47
CA ALA A 131 -5.77 6.35 -4.33
C ALA A 131 -5.17 5.72 -5.59
N ASP A 132 -4.33 4.71 -5.41
CA ASP A 132 -3.71 3.96 -6.49
C ASP A 132 -4.70 2.98 -7.17
N ARG A 133 -5.89 2.80 -6.60
CA ARG A 133 -6.96 1.94 -7.12
C ARG A 133 -8.29 2.69 -7.14
N ALA A 134 -9.00 2.56 -8.26
CA ALA A 134 -10.40 2.93 -8.39
C ALA A 134 -11.29 1.69 -8.16
N VAL A 135 -12.60 1.89 -7.99
CA VAL A 135 -13.57 0.80 -7.91
C VAL A 135 -14.54 0.92 -9.06
N ALA A 136 -14.59 -0.11 -9.91
CA ALA A 136 -15.61 -0.25 -10.94
C ALA A 136 -16.82 -0.96 -10.33
N LEU A 137 -18.00 -0.33 -10.41
CA LEU A 137 -19.27 -0.91 -9.95
C LEU A 137 -20.21 -1.12 -11.12
N MET A 138 -21.05 -2.15 -11.04
CA MET A 138 -22.23 -2.31 -11.88
C MET A 138 -23.46 -2.27 -10.97
N VAL A 139 -24.21 -1.17 -11.04
CA VAL A 139 -25.48 -1.03 -10.34
C VAL A 139 -26.58 -1.56 -11.26
N PRO A 140 -27.34 -2.60 -10.85
CA PRO A 140 -28.39 -3.17 -11.69
C PRO A 140 -29.53 -2.17 -11.89
N GLU A 141 -30.27 -2.33 -12.98
CA GLU A 141 -31.55 -1.64 -13.12
C GLU A 141 -32.54 -2.14 -12.07
N PRO A 142 -33.52 -1.30 -11.63
CA PRO A 142 -34.55 -1.74 -10.70
C PRO A 142 -35.31 -2.97 -11.25
N GLY A 143 -35.16 -4.12 -10.59
CA GLY A 143 -35.71 -5.41 -11.02
C GLY A 143 -34.74 -6.30 -11.84
N GLY A 144 -33.50 -5.87 -12.05
CA GLY A 144 -32.41 -6.62 -12.67
C GLY A 144 -31.56 -7.43 -11.68
N GLY A 145 -30.55 -8.15 -12.20
CA GLY A 145 -29.72 -9.12 -11.47
C GLY A 145 -28.78 -8.56 -10.38
N ASN A 146 -27.77 -9.34 -10.00
CA ASN A 146 -26.88 -9.00 -8.88
C ASN A 146 -25.92 -7.85 -9.24
N ALA A 147 -25.66 -6.98 -8.27
CA ALA A 147 -24.66 -5.92 -8.38
C ALA A 147 -23.22 -6.48 -8.26
N LEU A 148 -22.27 -5.87 -8.97
CA LEU A 148 -20.86 -6.29 -8.99
C LEU A 148 -19.95 -5.11 -8.62
N ALA A 149 -18.89 -5.39 -7.86
CA ALA A 149 -17.87 -4.41 -7.48
C ALA A 149 -16.47 -5.01 -7.65
N VAL A 150 -15.61 -4.33 -8.42
CA VAL A 150 -14.24 -4.78 -8.68
C VAL A 150 -13.26 -3.63 -8.44
N ALA A 151 -12.22 -3.88 -7.65
CA ALA A 151 -11.15 -2.92 -7.42
C ALA A 151 -10.14 -2.96 -8.58
N VAL A 152 -9.97 -1.85 -9.29
CA VAL A 152 -9.14 -1.71 -10.49
C VAL A 152 -7.98 -0.76 -10.21
N PRO A 153 -6.75 -0.97 -10.74
CA PRO A 153 -5.69 0.03 -10.65
C PRO A 153 -6.16 1.36 -11.24
N ASN A 154 -5.88 2.47 -10.55
CA ASN A 154 -6.15 3.82 -11.02
C ASN A 154 -5.11 4.17 -12.09
N ALA A 155 -5.32 3.71 -13.31
CA ALA A 155 -4.46 4.00 -14.46
C ALA A 155 -4.71 5.45 -14.92
N GLY A 156 -4.23 6.40 -14.13
CA GLY A 156 -4.15 7.80 -14.54
C GLY A 156 -3.15 7.94 -15.69
N ILE A 157 -3.59 8.45 -16.83
CA ILE A 157 -2.67 9.10 -17.77
C ILE A 157 -3.02 10.58 -17.81
N ARG A 158 -2.24 11.38 -17.06
CA ARG A 158 -1.79 12.73 -17.42
C ARG A 158 -0.79 13.24 -16.39
N GLY A 159 0.47 13.04 -16.71
CA GLY A 159 1.62 13.56 -15.98
C GLY A 159 2.82 12.76 -16.41
N LYS A 160 3.73 13.39 -17.15
CA LYS A 160 5.07 12.86 -17.42
C LYS A 160 5.68 12.46 -16.07
N ILE A 161 5.74 11.16 -15.77
CA ILE A 161 6.51 10.67 -14.63
C ILE A 161 7.96 10.65 -15.10
N GLU A 162 8.64 11.77 -14.88
CA GLU A 162 10.10 11.70 -14.72
C GLU A 162 10.34 11.10 -13.34
N VAL A 163 10.63 9.80 -13.30
CA VAL A 163 11.21 9.18 -12.11
C VAL A 163 12.60 9.76 -11.97
N LEU A 164 12.76 10.70 -11.03
CA LEU A 164 14.07 10.99 -10.46
C LEU A 164 14.46 9.72 -9.68
N GLN A 165 15.40 8.97 -10.25
CA GLN A 165 15.93 7.71 -9.74
C GLN A 165 15.97 7.68 -8.20
N ARG A 166 15.20 6.75 -7.61
CA ARG A 166 15.41 6.33 -6.23
C ARG A 166 16.33 5.11 -6.26
N PRO A 167 17.52 5.14 -5.63
CA PRO A 167 18.32 3.94 -5.49
C PRO A 167 17.51 2.85 -4.78
N GLY A 168 17.37 1.67 -5.41
CA GLY A 168 16.72 0.51 -4.82
C GLY A 168 15.22 0.32 -5.11
N ALA A 169 14.64 0.98 -6.13
CA ALA A 169 13.32 0.56 -6.62
C ALA A 169 13.38 -0.92 -7.08
N PRO A 170 12.42 -1.76 -6.67
CA PRO A 170 12.44 -3.18 -7.02
C PRO A 170 12.19 -3.36 -8.51
N ALA A 171 12.88 -4.32 -9.13
CA ALA A 171 12.70 -4.65 -10.53
C ALA A 171 11.23 -5.00 -10.84
N ALA A 172 10.71 -4.48 -11.93
CA ALA A 172 9.34 -4.70 -12.38
C ALA A 172 9.34 -5.36 -13.76
N VAL A 173 8.32 -6.17 -14.02
CA VAL A 173 8.01 -6.69 -15.35
C VAL A 173 6.94 -5.80 -15.93
N ASP A 174 7.22 -5.17 -17.06
CA ASP A 174 6.27 -4.30 -17.74
C ASP A 174 5.60 -5.02 -18.90
N ARG A 175 6.30 -5.97 -19.54
CA ARG A 175 5.79 -6.65 -20.73
C ARG A 175 6.21 -8.12 -20.80
N ILE A 176 5.26 -8.94 -21.21
CA ILE A 176 5.38 -10.38 -21.41
C ILE A 176 4.87 -10.71 -22.81
N ASP A 177 5.71 -11.35 -23.62
CA ASP A 177 5.41 -11.78 -24.97
C ASP A 177 5.93 -13.20 -25.25
N PHE A 178 5.54 -13.74 -26.39
CA PHE A 178 6.02 -15.04 -26.88
C PHE A 178 6.65 -14.83 -28.25
N ASP A 179 7.84 -15.38 -28.48
CA ASP A 179 8.49 -15.32 -29.80
C ASP A 179 7.91 -16.35 -30.77
N GLU A 180 8.42 -16.38 -32.01
CA GLU A 180 7.95 -17.29 -33.07
C GLU A 180 8.15 -18.76 -32.70
N GLU A 181 9.11 -19.06 -31.83
CA GLU A 181 9.35 -20.40 -31.27
C GLU A 181 8.53 -20.68 -30.00
N GLY A 182 7.64 -19.77 -29.60
CA GLY A 182 6.79 -19.89 -28.41
C GLY A 182 7.53 -19.67 -27.10
N ARG A 183 8.78 -19.22 -27.09
CA ARG A 183 9.52 -18.93 -25.85
C ARG A 183 8.99 -17.66 -25.21
N THR A 184 8.93 -17.66 -23.88
CA THR A 184 8.47 -16.49 -23.13
C THR A 184 9.58 -15.45 -23.10
N ARG A 185 9.26 -14.24 -23.56
CA ARG A 185 10.10 -13.07 -23.43
C ARG A 185 9.48 -12.12 -22.41
N LEU A 186 10.34 -11.57 -21.57
CA LEU A 186 10.02 -10.69 -20.46
C LEU A 186 10.82 -9.40 -20.64
N SER A 187 10.21 -8.27 -20.36
CA SER A 187 10.90 -6.98 -20.34
C SER A 187 10.31 -6.08 -19.26
N GLY A 188 11.12 -5.12 -18.79
CA GLY A 188 10.68 -4.14 -17.82
C GLY A 188 11.81 -3.24 -17.35
N VAL A 189 11.66 -2.72 -16.13
CA VAL A 189 12.58 -1.76 -15.52
C VAL A 189 13.21 -2.30 -14.24
N ALA A 190 14.45 -1.90 -13.97
CA ALA A 190 15.21 -2.16 -12.75
C ALA A 190 16.19 -1.00 -12.49
N ALA A 191 17.00 -1.10 -11.43
CA ALA A 191 18.09 -0.14 -11.28
C ALA A 191 19.10 -0.28 -12.44
N PRO A 192 19.68 0.83 -12.93
CA PRO A 192 20.70 0.80 -13.98
C PRO A 192 21.84 -0.16 -13.68
N ASN A 193 22.28 -0.90 -14.70
CA ASN A 193 23.36 -1.89 -14.61
C ASN A 193 23.15 -2.99 -13.55
N ALA A 194 21.90 -3.19 -13.10
CA ALA A 194 21.60 -4.23 -12.12
C ALA A 194 21.49 -5.61 -12.78
N THR A 195 21.97 -6.63 -12.09
CA THR A 195 21.74 -8.03 -12.47
C THR A 195 20.44 -8.51 -11.86
N LEU A 196 19.62 -9.18 -12.65
CA LEU A 196 18.32 -9.74 -12.27
C LEU A 196 18.36 -11.26 -12.35
N ARG A 197 17.94 -11.92 -11.28
CA ARG A 197 17.71 -13.37 -11.27
C ARG A 197 16.21 -13.62 -11.33
N VAL A 198 15.77 -14.31 -12.38
CA VAL A 198 14.35 -14.58 -12.63
C VAL A 198 14.03 -16.01 -12.27
N TYR A 199 13.04 -16.20 -11.40
CA TYR A 199 12.59 -17.49 -10.91
C TYR A 199 11.13 -17.74 -11.28
N LEU A 200 10.80 -18.98 -11.56
CA LEU A 200 9.45 -19.47 -11.74
C LEU A 200 9.18 -20.55 -10.69
N ASP A 201 8.21 -20.33 -9.79
CA ASP A 201 7.96 -21.19 -8.62
C ASP A 201 9.24 -21.52 -7.83
N ASN A 202 10.02 -20.48 -7.53
CA ASN A 202 11.34 -20.56 -6.87
C ASN A 202 12.45 -21.27 -7.66
N LYS A 203 12.20 -21.77 -8.87
CA LYS A 203 13.23 -22.35 -9.74
C LYS A 203 13.84 -21.27 -10.63
N LEU A 204 15.17 -21.10 -10.60
CA LEU A 204 15.85 -20.14 -11.48
C LEU A 204 15.59 -20.53 -12.95
N VAL A 205 15.06 -19.60 -13.73
CA VAL A 205 14.74 -19.78 -15.15
C VAL A 205 15.58 -18.90 -16.06
N GLY A 206 16.19 -17.84 -15.55
CA GLY A 206 17.11 -17.01 -16.30
C GLY A 206 17.76 -15.92 -15.48
N ILE A 207 18.73 -15.25 -16.11
CA ILE A 207 19.43 -14.08 -15.57
C ILE A 207 19.40 -13.01 -16.65
N ALA A 208 19.10 -11.77 -16.27
CA ALA A 208 19.11 -10.61 -17.14
C ALA A 208 19.96 -9.50 -16.55
N GLU A 209 20.40 -8.57 -17.38
CA GLU A 209 21.09 -7.36 -16.95
C GLU A 209 20.30 -6.15 -17.46
N ALA A 210 20.10 -5.17 -16.58
CA ALA A 210 19.53 -3.90 -16.96
C ALA A 210 20.60 -2.99 -17.58
N ASP A 211 20.23 -2.21 -18.59
CA ASP A 211 21.09 -1.24 -19.24
C ASP A 211 21.33 0.01 -18.36
N GLU A 212 22.03 1.02 -18.91
CA GLU A 212 22.30 2.29 -18.22
C GLU A 212 21.04 3.11 -17.91
N ASP A 213 19.97 2.88 -18.66
CA ASP A 213 18.67 3.51 -18.47
C ASP A 213 17.77 2.69 -17.51
N GLY A 214 18.21 1.48 -17.13
CA GLY A 214 17.50 0.57 -16.24
C GLY A 214 16.53 -0.37 -16.97
N ASN A 215 16.50 -0.39 -18.30
CA ASN A 215 15.67 -1.31 -19.06
C ASN A 215 16.33 -2.68 -19.14
N TRP A 216 15.54 -3.74 -19.06
CA TRP A 216 16.05 -5.10 -19.20
C TRP A 216 15.11 -5.95 -20.05
N GLU A 217 15.69 -6.94 -20.73
CA GLU A 217 14.96 -7.97 -21.46
C GLU A 217 15.52 -9.36 -21.15
N LEU A 218 14.64 -10.37 -21.17
CA LEU A 218 15.00 -11.77 -20.97
C LEU A 218 14.13 -12.67 -21.83
N THR A 219 14.75 -13.49 -22.67
CA THR A 219 14.08 -14.62 -23.32
C THR A 219 14.38 -15.90 -22.56
N LEU A 220 13.35 -16.55 -22.04
CA LEU A 220 13.49 -17.80 -21.32
C LEU A 220 13.84 -18.92 -22.29
N GLN A 221 15.01 -19.54 -22.11
CA GLN A 221 15.52 -20.58 -23.01
C GLN A 221 14.73 -21.90 -22.94
N ARG A 222 14.03 -22.13 -21.83
CA ARG A 222 13.22 -23.34 -21.64
C ARG A 222 11.75 -23.00 -21.85
N GLU A 223 11.08 -23.82 -22.65
CA GLU A 223 9.63 -23.78 -22.77
C GLU A 223 8.97 -24.01 -21.40
N ILE A 224 8.02 -23.15 -21.06
CA ILE A 224 7.26 -23.26 -19.81
C ILE A 224 6.04 -24.11 -20.12
N ALA A 225 5.79 -25.13 -19.31
CA ALA A 225 4.57 -25.93 -19.43
C ALA A 225 3.32 -25.05 -19.19
N LEU A 226 2.17 -25.52 -19.64
CA LEU A 226 0.92 -24.81 -19.37
C LEU A 226 0.60 -24.87 -17.87
N GLY A 227 0.18 -23.74 -17.30
CA GLY A 227 -0.11 -23.65 -15.87
C GLY A 227 -0.03 -22.23 -15.31
N ASN A 228 -0.33 -22.13 -14.02
CA ASN A 228 -0.17 -20.93 -13.23
C ASN A 228 1.13 -21.04 -12.43
N TYR A 229 1.85 -19.94 -12.33
CA TYR A 229 3.18 -19.85 -11.73
C TYR A 229 3.32 -18.54 -10.94
N THR A 230 4.28 -18.50 -10.04
CA THR A 230 4.79 -17.26 -9.43
C THR A 230 6.12 -16.90 -10.08
N LEU A 231 6.15 -15.76 -10.77
CA LEU A 231 7.36 -15.18 -11.31
C LEU A 231 7.99 -14.28 -10.24
N ARG A 232 9.23 -14.57 -9.88
CA ARG A 232 9.99 -13.78 -8.89
C ARG A 232 11.23 -13.20 -9.52
N LEU A 233 11.46 -11.90 -9.29
CA LEU A 233 12.64 -11.18 -9.72
C LEU A 233 13.43 -10.80 -8.48
N ASP A 234 14.65 -11.32 -8.38
CA ASP A 234 15.61 -10.88 -7.39
C ASP A 234 16.63 -9.96 -8.07
N GLN A 235 16.63 -8.69 -7.70
CA GLN A 235 17.64 -7.75 -8.11
C GLN A 235 18.86 -7.92 -7.21
N VAL A 236 20.02 -8.16 -7.82
CA VAL A 236 21.26 -8.43 -7.10
C VAL A 236 22.32 -7.41 -7.44
N HIS A 237 23.14 -7.06 -6.44
CA HIS A 237 24.39 -6.35 -6.65
C HIS A 237 25.43 -7.24 -7.34
N ALA A 238 26.52 -6.63 -7.80
CA ALA A 238 27.65 -7.32 -8.42
C ALA A 238 28.31 -8.38 -7.50
N ASP A 239 28.17 -8.23 -6.18
CA ASP A 239 28.63 -9.20 -5.16
C ASP A 239 27.67 -10.38 -4.96
N GLY A 240 26.51 -10.37 -5.62
CA GLY A 240 25.47 -11.40 -5.52
C GLY A 240 24.45 -11.18 -4.41
N THR A 241 24.56 -10.10 -3.63
CA THR A 241 23.60 -9.74 -2.56
C THR A 241 22.27 -9.31 -3.17
N VAL A 242 21.14 -9.89 -2.72
CA VAL A 242 19.80 -9.48 -3.13
C VAL A 242 19.45 -8.15 -2.47
N ILE A 243 19.22 -7.12 -3.28
CA ILE A 243 18.92 -5.76 -2.84
C ILE A 243 17.42 -5.43 -2.92
N ALA A 244 16.69 -6.10 -3.81
CA ALA A 244 15.26 -5.95 -3.94
C ALA A 244 14.63 -7.22 -4.52
N ARG A 245 13.36 -7.47 -4.17
CA ARG A 245 12.58 -8.61 -4.66
C ARG A 245 11.19 -8.16 -5.07
N SER A 246 10.74 -8.69 -6.20
CA SER A 246 9.36 -8.58 -6.69
C SER A 246 8.80 -9.94 -7.02
N GLU A 247 7.51 -10.14 -6.78
CA GLU A 247 6.78 -11.34 -7.15
C GLU A 247 5.49 -10.95 -7.86
N LEU A 248 5.19 -11.63 -8.96
CA LEU A 248 3.94 -11.48 -9.68
C LEU A 248 3.40 -12.85 -10.10
N PRO A 249 2.07 -13.03 -10.10
CA PRO A 249 1.47 -14.22 -10.70
C PRO A 249 1.67 -14.20 -12.22
N PHE A 250 1.89 -15.36 -12.82
CA PHE A 250 2.06 -15.55 -14.25
C PHE A 250 1.29 -16.79 -14.69
N ALA A 251 0.60 -16.73 -15.82
CA ALA A 251 -0.08 -17.88 -16.39
C ALA A 251 0.45 -18.16 -17.80
N ARG A 252 0.87 -19.40 -18.04
CA ARG A 252 1.18 -19.90 -19.37
C ARG A 252 -0.01 -20.70 -19.87
N VAL A 253 -0.65 -20.21 -20.92
CA VAL A 253 -1.77 -20.89 -21.57
C VAL A 253 -1.48 -21.10 -23.04
N GLU A 254 -2.09 -22.13 -23.61
CA GLU A 254 -1.97 -22.39 -25.03
C GLU A 254 -2.74 -21.30 -25.81
N PRO A 255 -2.13 -20.71 -26.85
CA PRO A 255 -2.86 -19.84 -27.74
C PRO A 255 -4.05 -20.60 -28.34
N PRO A 256 -5.27 -20.02 -28.33
CA PRO A 256 -6.44 -20.66 -28.91
C PRO A 256 -6.22 -20.99 -30.41
N ALA A 257 -6.33 -22.28 -30.75
CA ALA A 257 -6.05 -22.79 -32.10
C ALA A 257 -6.93 -22.16 -33.20
N ASP A 258 -8.18 -21.80 -32.86
CA ASP A 258 -9.16 -21.23 -33.78
C ASP A 258 -9.26 -19.70 -33.69
N ALA A 259 -8.32 -19.03 -33.01
CA ALA A 259 -8.45 -17.60 -32.83
C ALA A 259 -8.10 -16.82 -34.10
N PRO A 260 -8.98 -15.91 -34.55
CA PRO A 260 -8.70 -15.10 -35.73
C PRO A 260 -7.46 -14.24 -35.51
N GLU A 261 -6.56 -14.24 -36.50
CA GLU A 261 -5.33 -13.43 -36.49
C GLU A 261 -5.64 -11.97 -36.16
N GLY A 262 -4.86 -11.36 -35.26
CA GLY A 262 -5.05 -9.99 -34.81
C GLY A 262 -6.19 -9.76 -33.80
N LYS A 263 -6.93 -10.81 -33.41
CA LYS A 263 -7.97 -10.75 -32.36
C LYS A 263 -7.54 -11.42 -31.06
N VAL A 264 -6.25 -11.60 -30.84
CA VAL A 264 -5.73 -12.19 -29.61
C VAL A 264 -4.78 -11.22 -28.94
N ILE A 265 -4.84 -11.14 -27.62
CA ILE A 265 -3.88 -10.39 -26.81
C ILE A 265 -3.28 -11.28 -25.73
N ILE A 266 -2.05 -10.96 -25.35
CA ILE A 266 -1.43 -11.49 -24.14
C ILE A 266 -1.69 -10.46 -23.04
N ILE A 267 -2.31 -10.89 -21.95
CA ILE A 267 -2.56 -10.06 -20.77
C ILE A 267 -1.22 -9.61 -20.19
N GLN A 268 -1.05 -8.31 -20.08
CA GLN A 268 0.18 -7.71 -19.55
C GLN A 268 0.09 -7.45 -18.03
N PRO A 269 1.22 -7.31 -17.32
CA PRO A 269 1.23 -6.82 -15.95
C PRO A 269 0.42 -5.52 -15.81
N GLY A 270 -0.49 -5.48 -14.83
CA GLY A 270 -1.38 -4.34 -14.58
C GLY A 270 -2.60 -4.23 -15.52
N GLU A 271 -2.72 -5.08 -16.55
CA GLU A 271 -3.94 -5.13 -17.36
C GLU A 271 -5.12 -5.72 -16.59
N HIS A 272 -6.30 -5.26 -16.99
CA HIS A 272 -7.59 -5.67 -16.46
C HIS A 272 -8.63 -5.59 -17.58
N LEU A 273 -9.66 -6.43 -17.53
CA LEU A 273 -10.63 -6.59 -18.64
C LEU A 273 -11.25 -5.26 -19.08
N TRP A 274 -11.59 -4.40 -18.12
CA TRP A 274 -12.17 -3.08 -18.38
C TRP A 274 -11.22 -2.15 -19.15
N GLY A 275 -9.95 -2.06 -18.74
CA GLY A 275 -8.93 -1.25 -19.42
C GLY A 275 -8.67 -1.73 -20.83
N ILE A 276 -8.67 -3.05 -21.04
CA ILE A 276 -8.57 -3.67 -22.37
C ILE A 276 -9.78 -3.29 -23.22
N ALA A 277 -11.00 -3.42 -22.70
CA ALA A 277 -12.22 -3.06 -23.42
C ALA A 277 -12.25 -1.57 -23.79
N ARG A 278 -11.84 -0.69 -22.87
CA ARG A 278 -11.72 0.75 -23.15
C ARG A 278 -10.72 1.03 -24.28
N LYS A 279 -9.56 0.38 -24.26
CA LYS A 279 -8.52 0.56 -25.28
C LYS A 279 -8.91 -0.02 -26.64
N ARG A 280 -9.67 -1.12 -26.67
CA ARG A 280 -10.03 -1.84 -27.91
C ARG A 280 -11.34 -1.38 -28.52
N TYR A 281 -12.31 -1.01 -27.70
CA TYR A 281 -13.66 -0.67 -28.15
C TYR A 281 -14.07 0.77 -27.84
N GLY A 282 -13.21 1.54 -27.16
CA GLY A 282 -13.51 2.90 -26.72
C GLY A 282 -14.36 2.96 -25.43
N SER A 283 -14.88 1.82 -24.97
CA SER A 283 -15.76 1.72 -23.81
C SER A 283 -15.34 0.58 -22.90
N GLY A 284 -14.99 0.89 -21.64
CA GLY A 284 -14.66 -0.12 -20.65
C GLY A 284 -15.82 -1.08 -20.35
N PHE A 285 -17.05 -0.62 -20.56
CA PHE A 285 -18.29 -1.39 -20.38
C PHE A 285 -18.40 -2.62 -21.28
N GLN A 286 -17.67 -2.66 -22.40
CA GLN A 286 -17.66 -3.81 -23.31
C GLN A 286 -16.74 -4.94 -22.82
N PHE A 287 -16.25 -4.88 -21.59
CA PHE A 287 -15.45 -5.94 -20.97
C PHE A 287 -16.19 -7.28 -20.92
N THR A 288 -17.53 -7.27 -20.84
CA THR A 288 -18.36 -8.48 -20.84
C THR A 288 -18.21 -9.30 -22.12
N LEU A 289 -17.99 -8.65 -23.27
CA LEU A 289 -17.71 -9.33 -24.53
C LEU A 289 -16.40 -10.11 -24.44
N ILE A 290 -15.36 -9.50 -23.85
CA ILE A 290 -14.06 -10.14 -23.65
C ILE A 290 -14.19 -11.28 -22.64
N TYR A 291 -14.92 -11.07 -21.54
CA TYR A 291 -15.17 -12.08 -20.53
C TYR A 291 -15.86 -13.31 -21.12
N GLU A 292 -16.98 -13.13 -21.83
CA GLU A 292 -17.75 -14.22 -22.42
C GLU A 292 -16.93 -15.02 -23.45
N ALA A 293 -16.12 -14.33 -24.26
CA ALA A 293 -15.25 -14.97 -25.25
C ALA A 293 -14.11 -15.79 -24.64
N ASN A 294 -13.80 -15.61 -23.34
CA ASN A 294 -12.67 -16.25 -22.66
C ASN A 294 -13.07 -16.94 -21.34
N LYS A 295 -14.36 -17.19 -21.11
CA LYS A 295 -14.88 -17.72 -19.85
C LYS A 295 -14.25 -19.06 -19.45
N ASP A 296 -13.81 -19.84 -20.42
CA ASP A 296 -13.11 -21.12 -20.24
C ASP A 296 -11.70 -20.94 -19.64
N LYS A 297 -11.10 -19.76 -19.82
CA LYS A 297 -9.77 -19.39 -19.34
C LYS A 297 -9.81 -18.56 -18.06
N ILE A 298 -10.95 -17.97 -17.76
CA ILE A 298 -11.17 -17.15 -16.57
C ILE A 298 -11.83 -18.02 -15.50
N ARG A 299 -10.99 -18.64 -14.66
CA ARG A 299 -11.47 -19.48 -13.54
C ARG A 299 -12.12 -18.66 -12.44
N ASP A 300 -11.57 -17.48 -12.19
CA ASP A 300 -12.09 -16.51 -11.24
C ASP A 300 -12.41 -15.22 -12.03
N PRO A 301 -13.68 -14.80 -12.10
CA PRO A 301 -14.09 -13.60 -12.84
C PRO A 301 -13.40 -12.32 -12.37
N ASP A 302 -12.93 -12.27 -11.12
CA ASP A 302 -12.28 -11.11 -10.54
C ASP A 302 -10.75 -11.09 -10.79
N LEU A 303 -10.18 -12.18 -11.34
CA LEU A 303 -8.74 -12.33 -11.51
C LEU A 303 -8.35 -12.74 -12.94
N ILE A 304 -7.55 -11.90 -13.58
CA ILE A 304 -6.79 -12.24 -14.79
C ILE A 304 -5.30 -12.11 -14.49
N TYR A 305 -4.49 -12.95 -15.12
CA TYR A 305 -3.06 -13.07 -14.84
C TYR A 305 -2.22 -12.66 -16.06
N PRO A 306 -1.08 -11.98 -15.84
CA PRO A 306 -0.11 -11.74 -16.88
C PRO A 306 0.32 -13.04 -17.59
N GLY A 307 0.44 -12.99 -18.92
CA GLY A 307 0.75 -14.14 -19.77
C GLY A 307 -0.47 -14.92 -20.28
N GLN A 308 -1.68 -14.68 -19.75
CA GLN A 308 -2.89 -15.27 -20.31
C GLN A 308 -3.14 -14.78 -21.74
N VAL A 309 -3.70 -15.64 -22.59
CA VAL A 309 -3.96 -15.35 -24.00
C VAL A 309 -5.45 -15.26 -24.25
N PHE A 310 -5.96 -14.03 -24.45
CA PHE A 310 -7.38 -13.73 -24.57
C PHE A 310 -7.78 -13.38 -25.99
N VAL A 311 -8.94 -13.89 -26.41
CA VAL A 311 -9.62 -13.51 -27.64
C VAL A 311 -10.37 -12.19 -27.40
N ILE A 312 -10.16 -11.22 -28.29
CA ILE A 312 -10.82 -9.92 -28.31
C ILE A 312 -11.86 -9.97 -29.44
N PRO A 313 -13.14 -10.20 -29.12
CA PRO A 313 -14.20 -10.19 -30.14
C PRO A 313 -14.34 -8.80 -30.77
N SER A 314 -14.95 -8.71 -31.94
CA SER A 314 -15.31 -7.41 -32.51
C SER A 314 -16.46 -6.80 -31.70
N ALA A 315 -16.44 -5.48 -31.50
CA ALA A 315 -17.61 -4.77 -30.97
C ALA A 315 -18.74 -4.87 -32.01
N ASN A 316 -19.91 -5.33 -31.58
CA ASN A 316 -21.13 -5.35 -32.38
C ASN A 316 -21.69 -3.92 -32.57
#